data_AF-A0A7V5PAD1-F1
#
_entry.id   AF-A0A7V5PAD1-F1
#
_cell.length_a   1.000
_cell.length_b   1.000
_cell.length_c   1.000
_cell.angle_alpha   90.00
_cell.angle_beta   90.00
_cell.angle_gamma   90.00
#
_symmetry.space_group_name_H-M   'P 1'
#
loop_
_entity.id
_entity.type
_entity.pdbx_description
1 polymer ?
#
loop_
_entity_poly.entity_id
_entity_poly.type
_entity_poly.pdbx_seq_one_letter_code
_entity_poly.pdbx_strand_id
1 'polypeptide(L)'
;ELFAGYVYLAGVEPHSLEAELVDILGRLHNTALQRVDRCAAAHGIVAHVPFADAEVVDYALSIPVSLKLRDGVGKWILRQALAGCLPAVVLARGKAKFWEGAGVGELLREQAEASISDSDFEREKQLPNGWVLASKEELVYYRVFCEHFGELAGLDWMGRSKGMPAAADSGQGARRGELP
;
A
#
# COMPACT_ATOMS: atom_id res chain seq x y z
N GLU A 1 -5.37 -0.27 6.54
CA GLU A 1 -6.71 -0.43 5.95
C GLU A 1 -7.71 0.01 7.01
N LEU A 2 -8.17 -0.83 7.92
CA LEU A 2 -9.23 -0.53 8.89
C LEU A 2 -9.09 0.76 9.72
N PHE A 3 -7.89 1.09 10.20
CA PHE A 3 -7.67 2.19 11.15
C PHE A 3 -6.93 3.39 10.53
N ALA A 4 -7.17 3.71 9.26
CA ALA A 4 -6.56 4.86 8.57
C ALA A 4 -5.02 4.92 8.66
N GLY A 5 -4.37 3.76 8.50
CA GLY A 5 -2.94 3.63 8.75
C GLY A 5 -2.01 4.08 7.61
N TYR A 6 -2.50 4.34 6.40
CA TYR A 6 -1.66 4.82 5.30
C TYR A 6 -1.45 6.32 5.36
N VAL A 7 -0.23 6.77 5.00
CA VAL A 7 0.19 8.17 5.12
C VAL A 7 -0.70 9.10 4.28
N TYR A 8 -1.07 8.69 3.06
CA TYR A 8 -1.88 9.51 2.16
C TYR A 8 -3.29 9.80 2.69
N LEU A 9 -3.81 8.97 3.61
CA LEU A 9 -5.15 9.14 4.17
C LEU A 9 -5.27 10.41 5.02
N ALA A 10 -4.15 10.95 5.50
CA ALA A 10 -4.13 12.25 6.18
C ALA A 10 -4.50 13.42 5.24
N GLY A 11 -4.36 13.24 3.92
CA GLY A 11 -4.73 14.23 2.91
C GLY A 11 -6.09 13.97 2.25
N VAL A 12 -6.85 12.97 2.71
CA VAL A 12 -8.20 12.70 2.20
C VAL A 12 -9.20 13.58 2.95
N GLU A 13 -10.11 14.20 2.22
CA GLU A 13 -11.18 15.03 2.81
C GLU A 13 -12.00 14.23 3.84
N PRO A 14 -12.32 14.81 5.02
CA PRO A 14 -12.97 14.09 6.11
C PRO A 14 -14.25 13.35 5.71
N HIS A 15 -15.07 13.95 4.85
CA HIS A 15 -16.33 13.35 4.36
C HIS A 15 -16.13 12.13 3.44
N SER A 16 -14.93 11.97 2.86
CA SER A 16 -14.62 10.90 1.90
C SER A 16 -13.79 9.79 2.53
N LEU A 17 -13.23 10.03 3.72
CA LEU A 17 -12.33 9.10 4.38
C LEU A 17 -13.00 7.75 4.64
N GLU A 18 -14.26 7.73 5.06
CA GLU A 18 -14.99 6.48 5.30
C GLU A 18 -15.10 5.62 4.04
N ALA A 19 -15.55 6.24 2.93
CA ALA A 19 -15.65 5.56 1.64
C ALA A 19 -14.29 5.04 1.16
N GLU A 20 -13.23 5.82 1.33
CA GLU A 20 -11.86 5.41 0.97
C GLU A 20 -11.38 4.23 1.83
N LEU A 21 -11.69 4.18 3.14
CA LEU A 21 -11.35 3.04 3.99
C LEU A 21 -12.09 1.76 3.57
N VAL A 22 -13.37 1.86 3.23
CA VAL A 22 -14.18 0.73 2.73
C VAL A 22 -13.65 0.23 1.40
N ASP A 23 -13.29 1.13 0.49
CA ASP A 23 -12.74 0.81 -0.82
C ASP A 23 -11.38 0.08 -0.70
N ILE A 24 -10.49 0.56 0.17
CA ILE A 24 -9.21 -0.13 0.45
C ILE A 24 -9.45 -1.51 1.06
N LEU A 25 -10.39 -1.64 2.00
CA LEU A 25 -10.76 -2.91 2.61
C LEU A 25 -11.26 -3.91 1.55
N GLY A 26 -12.11 -3.47 0.62
CA GLY A 26 -12.62 -4.29 -0.48
C GLY A 26 -11.53 -4.82 -1.41
N ARG A 27 -10.41 -4.09 -1.56
CA ARG A 27 -9.26 -4.51 -2.37
C ARG A 27 -8.26 -5.41 -1.64
N LEU A 28 -8.46 -5.73 -0.36
CA LEU A 28 -7.49 -6.54 0.37
C LEU A 28 -7.26 -7.91 -0.25
N HIS A 29 -8.31 -8.52 -0.80
CA HIS A 29 -8.31 -9.88 -1.35
C HIS A 29 -7.34 -10.07 -2.52
N ASN A 30 -7.11 -9.04 -3.34
CA ASN A 30 -6.21 -9.07 -4.49
C ASN A 30 -4.97 -8.17 -4.31
N THR A 31 -4.72 -7.68 -3.09
CA THR A 31 -3.53 -6.89 -2.76
C THR A 31 -2.77 -7.50 -1.57
N ALA A 32 -2.95 -6.96 -0.35
CA ALA A 32 -2.16 -7.36 0.80
C ALA A 32 -2.45 -8.80 1.26
N LEU A 33 -3.72 -9.24 1.27
CA LEU A 33 -4.06 -10.61 1.70
C LEU A 33 -3.61 -11.64 0.67
N GLN A 34 -3.68 -11.33 -0.63
CA GLN A 34 -3.15 -12.21 -1.66
C GLN A 34 -1.66 -12.48 -1.45
N ARG A 35 -0.87 -11.42 -1.22
CA ARG A 35 0.57 -11.57 -0.95
C ARG A 35 0.82 -12.42 0.29
N VAL A 36 0.13 -12.13 1.40
CA VAL A 36 0.31 -12.88 2.66
C VAL A 36 -0.02 -14.36 2.48
N ASP A 37 -1.17 -14.66 1.86
CA ASP A 37 -1.62 -16.03 1.59
C ASP A 37 -0.64 -16.79 0.69
N ARG A 38 -0.29 -16.24 -0.48
CA ARG A 38 0.55 -16.91 -1.47
C ARG A 38 1.98 -17.10 -0.98
N CYS A 39 2.57 -16.09 -0.32
CA CYS A 39 3.91 -16.21 0.23
C CYS A 39 3.97 -17.24 1.37
N ALA A 40 2.96 -17.29 2.25
CA ALA A 40 2.94 -18.27 3.34
C ALA A 40 2.71 -19.70 2.81
N ALA A 41 1.72 -19.87 1.92
CA ALA A 41 1.37 -21.18 1.33
C ALA A 41 2.52 -21.79 0.53
N ALA A 42 3.33 -20.96 -0.15
CA ALA A 42 4.53 -21.42 -0.86
C ALA A 42 5.55 -22.14 0.06
N HIS A 43 5.47 -21.91 1.38
CA HIS A 43 6.31 -22.55 2.39
C HIS A 43 5.53 -23.51 3.30
N GLY A 44 4.30 -23.88 2.94
CA GLY A 44 3.45 -24.75 3.77
C GLY A 44 3.02 -24.10 5.10
N ILE A 45 3.03 -22.76 5.17
CA ILE A 45 2.67 -22.00 6.37
C ILE A 45 1.25 -21.44 6.21
N VAL A 46 0.47 -21.47 7.30
CA VAL A 46 -0.82 -20.79 7.39
C VAL A 46 -0.63 -19.47 8.14
N ALA A 47 -0.89 -18.36 7.47
CA ALA A 47 -0.84 -17.03 8.08
C ALA A 47 -2.20 -16.69 8.71
N HIS A 48 -2.20 -16.43 10.02
CA HIS A 48 -3.37 -15.87 10.69
C HIS A 48 -3.33 -14.34 10.62
N VAL A 49 -4.46 -13.74 10.26
CA VAL A 49 -4.63 -12.29 10.11
C VAL A 49 -5.72 -11.77 11.05
N PRO A 50 -5.46 -11.64 12.37
CA PRO A 50 -6.51 -11.32 13.36
C PRO A 50 -7.28 -10.04 13.07
N PHE A 51 -6.64 -9.05 12.44
CA PHE A 51 -7.32 -7.81 12.03
C PHE A 51 -8.34 -8.00 10.91
N ALA A 52 -8.31 -9.11 10.18
CA ALA A 52 -9.27 -9.44 9.12
C ALA A 52 -10.39 -10.37 9.61
N ASP A 53 -10.43 -10.68 10.92
CA ASP A 53 -11.56 -11.36 11.52
C ASP A 53 -12.85 -10.52 11.36
N ALA A 54 -13.98 -11.18 11.06
CA ALA A 54 -15.22 -10.49 10.75
C ALA A 54 -15.71 -9.61 11.92
N GLU A 55 -15.61 -10.08 13.17
CA GLU A 55 -16.05 -9.31 14.33
C GLU A 55 -15.15 -8.08 14.55
N VAL A 56 -13.84 -8.24 14.29
CA VAL A 56 -12.88 -7.13 14.36
C VAL A 56 -13.14 -6.11 13.27
N VAL A 57 -13.44 -6.57 12.05
CA VAL A 57 -13.78 -5.70 10.92
C VAL A 57 -15.07 -4.93 11.20
N ASP A 58 -16.13 -5.60 11.64
CA ASP A 58 -17.42 -4.97 11.95
C ASP A 58 -17.28 -3.92 13.05
N TYR A 59 -16.58 -4.27 14.14
CA TYR A 59 -16.27 -3.33 15.20
C TYR A 59 -15.46 -2.14 14.68
N ALA A 60 -14.40 -2.40 13.91
CA ALA A 60 -13.57 -1.34 13.36
C ALA A 60 -14.37 -0.42 12.42
N LEU A 61 -15.30 -0.94 11.61
CA LEU A 61 -16.15 -0.15 10.72
C LEU A 61 -17.09 0.78 11.50
N SER A 62 -17.64 0.32 12.64
CA SER A 62 -18.49 1.13 13.52
C SER A 62 -17.80 2.34 14.18
N ILE A 63 -16.46 2.34 14.26
CA ILE A 63 -15.71 3.42 14.90
C ILE A 63 -15.72 4.67 14.01
N PRO A 64 -16.08 5.86 14.55
CA PRO A 64 -16.00 7.13 13.82
C PRO A 64 -14.62 7.37 13.20
N VAL A 65 -14.60 7.80 11.94
CA VAL A 65 -13.33 8.03 11.21
C VAL A 65 -12.42 9.06 11.87
N SER A 66 -12.98 10.03 12.59
CA SER A 66 -12.25 11.03 13.39
C SER A 66 -11.46 10.43 14.56
N LEU A 67 -11.79 9.20 15.00
CA LEU A 67 -11.00 8.45 15.99
C LEU A 67 -9.96 7.55 15.34
N LYS A 68 -10.10 7.22 14.05
CA LYS A 68 -9.11 6.44 13.28
C LYS A 68 -7.96 7.32 12.83
N LEU A 69 -8.26 8.53 12.37
CA LEU A 69 -7.33 9.57 11.96
C LEU A 69 -7.64 10.85 12.74
N ARG A 70 -6.68 11.35 13.51
CA ARG A 70 -6.84 12.55 14.33
C ARG A 70 -5.57 13.38 14.28
N ASP A 71 -5.70 14.68 14.01
CA ASP A 71 -4.58 15.63 13.94
C ASP A 71 -3.43 15.13 13.03
N GLY A 72 -3.78 14.53 11.88
CA GLY A 72 -2.82 13.94 10.94
C GLY A 72 -2.23 12.59 11.37
N VAL A 73 -2.57 12.08 12.55
CA VAL A 73 -2.06 10.82 13.09
C VAL A 73 -3.05 9.68 12.82
N GLY A 74 -2.64 8.75 11.94
CA GLY A 74 -3.39 7.53 11.67
C GLY A 74 -3.27 6.47 12.78
N LYS A 75 -4.22 5.53 12.80
CA LYS A 75 -4.37 4.48 13.83
C LYS A 75 -4.54 5.08 15.23
N TRP A 76 -5.09 6.27 15.34
CA TRP A 76 -5.08 7.04 16.60
C TRP A 76 -5.74 6.24 17.73
N ILE A 77 -6.97 5.76 17.51
CA ILE A 77 -7.70 4.95 18.51
C ILE A 77 -6.96 3.67 18.91
N LEU A 78 -6.28 3.02 17.96
CA LEU A 78 -5.52 1.80 18.24
C LEU A 78 -4.29 2.10 19.12
N ARG A 79 -3.65 3.24 18.91
CA ARG A 79 -2.54 3.70 19.76
C ARG A 79 -3.02 4.01 21.18
N GLN A 80 -4.19 4.62 21.32
CA GLN A 80 -4.79 4.88 22.64
C GLN A 80 -5.20 3.58 23.35
N ALA A 81 -5.81 2.64 22.64
CA ALA A 81 -6.24 1.36 23.20
C ALA A 81 -5.06 0.50 23.71
N LEU A 82 -3.86 0.69 23.15
CA LEU A 82 -2.64 -0.01 23.56
C LEU A 82 -1.73 0.82 24.48
N ALA A 83 -2.18 2.00 24.91
CA ALA A 83 -1.45 2.82 25.87
C ALA A 83 -1.31 2.05 27.19
N GLY A 84 -0.08 1.94 27.70
CA GLY A 84 0.23 1.14 28.90
C GLY A 84 0.50 -0.35 28.61
N CYS A 85 0.10 -0.87 27.45
CA CYS A 85 0.44 -2.24 27.03
C CYS A 85 1.76 -2.32 26.24
N LEU A 86 2.13 -1.24 25.54
CA LEU A 86 3.34 -1.15 24.73
C LEU A 86 4.21 0.05 25.12
N PRO A 87 5.54 -0.02 24.90
CA PRO A 87 6.42 1.13 25.11
C PRO A 87 5.99 2.35 24.29
N ALA A 88 6.09 3.55 24.88
CA ALA A 88 5.66 4.79 24.23
C ALA A 88 6.33 5.03 22.87
N VAL A 89 7.60 4.63 22.71
CA VAL A 89 8.33 4.73 21.43
C VAL A 89 7.70 3.89 20.31
N VAL A 90 7.13 2.72 20.64
CA VAL A 90 6.42 1.87 19.67
C VAL A 90 5.09 2.52 19.28
N LEU A 91 4.37 3.05 20.28
CA LEU A 91 3.10 3.75 20.09
C LEU A 91 3.24 5.08 19.33
N ALA A 92 4.39 5.75 19.40
CA ALA A 92 4.66 7.00 18.69
C ALA A 92 5.24 6.76 17.28
N ARG A 93 5.67 5.53 16.96
CA ARG A 93 6.36 5.25 15.70
C ARG A 93 5.49 5.58 14.48
N GLY A 94 6.08 6.31 13.53
CA GLY A 94 5.52 6.54 12.20
C GLY A 94 5.36 5.26 11.39
N LYS A 95 4.61 5.33 10.30
CA LYS A 95 4.54 4.21 9.34
C LYS A 95 5.81 4.21 8.49
N ALA A 96 6.46 3.06 8.42
CA ALA A 96 7.51 2.76 7.43
C ALA A 96 6.96 1.73 6.45
N LYS A 97 7.39 1.78 5.18
CA LYS A 97 7.03 0.74 4.20
C LYS A 97 7.87 -0.52 4.46
N PHE A 98 7.36 -1.67 4.04
CA PHE A 98 7.99 -2.96 4.31
C PHE A 98 9.39 -3.07 3.68
N TRP A 99 9.54 -2.64 2.43
CA TRP A 99 10.81 -2.67 1.69
C TRP A 99 11.81 -1.62 2.15
N GLU A 100 11.35 -0.47 2.66
CA GLU A 100 12.20 0.54 3.31
C GLU A 100 12.82 -0.05 4.59
N GLY A 101 12.02 -0.75 5.40
CA GLY A 101 12.52 -1.41 6.61
C GLY A 101 13.43 -2.60 6.34
N ALA A 102 13.28 -3.27 5.19
CA ALA A 102 14.13 -4.38 4.76
C ALA A 102 15.41 -3.94 4.01
N GLY A 103 15.51 -2.67 3.61
CA GLY A 103 16.69 -2.13 2.91
C GLY A 103 16.85 -2.59 1.45
N VAL A 104 15.77 -3.07 0.81
CA VAL A 104 15.83 -3.66 -0.54
C VAL A 104 15.28 -2.77 -1.66
N GLY A 105 14.61 -1.66 -1.30
CA GLY A 105 13.90 -0.83 -2.27
C GLY A 105 14.79 -0.25 -3.36
N GLU A 106 15.96 0.30 -2.98
CA GLU A 106 16.88 0.91 -3.95
C GLU A 106 17.51 -0.14 -4.88
N LEU A 107 17.86 -1.31 -4.35
CA LEU A 107 18.53 -2.36 -5.12
C LEU A 107 17.66 -2.89 -6.27
N LEU A 108 16.37 -3.12 -6.01
CA LEU A 108 15.43 -3.61 -7.03
C LEU A 108 15.19 -2.55 -8.11
N ARG A 109 15.04 -1.29 -7.71
CA ARG A 109 14.88 -0.16 -8.62
C ARG A 109 16.10 0.02 -9.51
N GLU A 110 17.31 0.02 -8.94
CA GLU A 110 18.57 0.14 -9.68
C GLU A 110 18.75 -1.01 -10.68
N GLN A 111 18.44 -2.25 -10.26
CA GLN A 111 18.50 -3.40 -11.16
C GLN A 111 17.49 -3.29 -12.31
N ALA A 112 16.29 -2.78 -12.05
CA ALA A 112 15.28 -2.56 -13.10
C ALA A 112 15.72 -1.48 -14.09
N GLU A 113 16.27 -0.37 -13.60
CA GLU A 113 16.83 0.69 -14.45
C GLU A 113 17.98 0.19 -15.34
N ALA A 114 18.81 -0.71 -14.82
CA ALA A 114 19.92 -1.30 -15.58
C ALA A 114 19.47 -2.36 -16.61
N SER A 115 18.33 -3.02 -16.39
CA SER A 115 17.86 -4.14 -17.22
C SER A 115 16.83 -3.76 -18.29
N ILE A 116 16.16 -2.61 -18.14
CA ILE A 116 15.14 -2.15 -19.09
C ILE A 116 15.55 -0.81 -19.70
N SER A 117 15.63 -0.75 -21.02
CA SER A 117 15.85 0.51 -21.74
C SER A 117 14.60 1.40 -21.71
N ASP A 118 14.78 2.72 -21.81
CA ASP A 118 13.65 3.66 -21.87
C ASP A 118 12.74 3.37 -23.07
N SER A 119 13.32 2.95 -24.20
CA SER A 119 12.56 2.59 -25.40
C SER A 119 11.69 1.35 -25.21
N ASP A 120 12.20 0.34 -24.50
CA ASP A 120 11.41 -0.86 -24.18
C ASP A 120 10.29 -0.53 -23.21
N PHE A 121 10.60 0.27 -22.19
CA PHE A 121 9.59 0.71 -21.22
C PHE A 121 8.45 1.47 -21.89
N GLU A 122 8.76 2.44 -22.74
CA GLU A 122 7.74 3.22 -23.46
C GLU A 122 6.86 2.35 -24.37
N ARG A 123 7.42 1.31 -24.98
CA ARG A 123 6.70 0.40 -25.87
C ARG A 123 5.80 -0.58 -25.11
N GLU A 124 6.21 -1.02 -23.91
CA GLU A 124 5.59 -2.16 -23.19
C GLU A 124 4.83 -1.76 -21.93
N LYS A 125 4.88 -0.50 -21.48
CA LYS A 125 4.21 -0.05 -20.24
C LYS A 125 2.68 -0.10 -20.28
N GLN A 126 2.05 -0.26 -21.44
CA GLN A 126 0.60 -0.38 -21.56
C GLN A 126 0.15 -1.84 -21.52
N LEU A 127 -0.72 -2.17 -20.57
CA LEU A 127 -1.25 -3.51 -20.37
C LEU A 127 -2.59 -3.71 -21.11
N PRO A 128 -2.98 -4.97 -21.41
CA PRO A 128 -4.23 -5.27 -22.14
C PRO A 128 -5.52 -4.74 -21.48
N ASN A 129 -5.54 -4.57 -20.16
CA ASN A 129 -6.66 -3.99 -19.41
C ASN A 129 -6.64 -2.44 -19.37
N GLY A 130 -5.78 -1.80 -20.16
CA GLY A 130 -5.64 -0.34 -20.23
C GLY A 130 -4.82 0.27 -19.09
N TRP A 131 -4.21 -0.55 -18.23
CA TRP A 131 -3.33 -0.03 -17.18
C TRP A 131 -1.99 0.42 -17.75
N VAL A 132 -1.45 1.48 -17.15
CA VAL A 132 -0.09 1.96 -17.43
C VAL A 132 0.79 1.64 -16.23
N LEU A 133 1.90 0.95 -16.50
CA LEU A 133 2.95 0.71 -15.52
C LEU A 133 3.69 2.01 -15.22
N ALA A 134 3.94 2.27 -13.95
CA ALA A 134 4.51 3.54 -13.47
C ALA A 134 6.04 3.57 -13.53
N SER A 135 6.70 2.42 -13.66
CA SER A 135 8.16 2.31 -13.65
C SER A 135 8.67 1.07 -14.37
N LYS A 136 9.96 1.08 -14.70
CA LYS A 136 10.68 -0.09 -15.21
C LYS A 136 10.64 -1.27 -14.22
N GLU A 137 10.65 -0.99 -12.93
CA GLU A 137 10.53 -2.01 -11.89
C GLU A 137 9.19 -2.76 -12.01
N GLU A 138 8.07 -2.05 -12.21
CA GLU A 138 6.78 -2.69 -12.48
C GLU A 138 6.81 -3.51 -13.77
N LEU A 139 7.53 -3.06 -14.81
CA LEU A 139 7.69 -3.80 -16.06
C LEU A 139 8.54 -5.07 -15.89
N VAL A 140 9.59 -5.05 -15.06
CA VAL A 140 10.34 -6.27 -14.70
C VAL A 140 9.40 -7.29 -14.06
N TYR A 141 8.60 -6.88 -13.08
CA TYR A 141 7.65 -7.79 -12.42
C TYR A 141 6.60 -8.34 -13.38
N TYR A 142 6.10 -7.51 -14.30
CA TYR A 142 5.15 -7.94 -15.31
C TYR A 142 5.75 -8.93 -16.31
N ARG A 143 7.00 -8.71 -16.76
CA ARG A 143 7.70 -9.66 -17.63
C ARG A 143 7.88 -11.02 -16.95
N VAL A 144 8.35 -11.03 -15.69
CA VAL A 144 8.46 -12.27 -14.89
C VAL A 144 7.10 -12.97 -14.76
N PHE A 145 6.03 -12.21 -14.55
CA PHE A 145 4.68 -12.76 -14.54
C PHE A 145 4.33 -13.45 -15.87
N CYS A 146 4.57 -12.79 -17.01
CA CYS A 146 4.32 -13.37 -18.33
C CYS A 146 5.20 -14.59 -18.63
N GLU A 147 6.44 -14.65 -18.13
CA GLU A 147 7.31 -15.83 -18.26
C GLU A 147 6.71 -17.07 -17.58
N HIS A 148 6.02 -16.90 -16.45
CA HIS A 148 5.43 -18.00 -15.70
C HIS A 148 4.00 -18.37 -16.15
N PHE A 149 3.21 -17.37 -16.56
CA PHE A 149 1.77 -17.54 -16.79
C PHE A 149 1.33 -17.27 -18.23
N GLY A 150 2.25 -16.82 -19.09
CA GLY A 150 1.95 -16.35 -20.44
C GLY A 150 1.27 -14.98 -20.46
N GLU A 151 0.98 -14.50 -21.66
CA GLU A 151 0.19 -13.28 -21.83
C GLU A 151 -1.30 -13.58 -21.63
N LEU A 152 -1.92 -12.89 -20.69
CA LEU A 152 -3.33 -13.04 -20.37
C LEU A 152 -4.13 -11.84 -20.91
N ALA A 153 -5.19 -12.13 -21.65
CA ALA A 153 -6.04 -11.09 -22.25
C ALA A 153 -6.84 -10.28 -21.21
N GLY A 154 -7.11 -10.85 -20.03
CA GLY A 154 -7.87 -10.21 -18.95
C GLY A 154 -7.05 -10.11 -17.66
N LEU A 155 -6.86 -8.88 -17.17
CA LEU A 155 -6.09 -8.58 -15.95
C LEU A 155 -6.94 -7.88 -14.87
N ASP A 156 -8.28 -7.92 -14.99
CA ASP A 156 -9.20 -7.24 -14.07
C ASP A 156 -9.13 -7.75 -12.62
N TRP A 157 -8.64 -8.98 -12.45
CA TRP A 157 -8.41 -9.62 -11.16
C TRP A 157 -7.10 -9.17 -10.48
N MET A 158 -6.15 -8.62 -11.25
CA MET A 158 -4.89 -8.12 -10.72
C MET A 158 -5.21 -6.94 -9.81
N GLY A 159 -4.77 -6.98 -8.55
CA GLY A 159 -5.00 -5.86 -7.64
C GLY A 159 -3.98 -4.75 -7.84
N ARG A 160 -4.44 -3.49 -7.73
CA ARG A 160 -3.57 -2.32 -7.66
C ARG A 160 -3.80 -1.60 -6.35
N SER A 161 -2.74 -1.45 -5.57
CA SER A 161 -2.80 -0.64 -4.35
C SER A 161 -2.87 0.83 -4.74
N LYS A 162 -3.78 1.58 -4.12
CA LYS A 162 -3.76 3.04 -4.22
C LYS A 162 -2.52 3.56 -3.50
N GLY A 163 -1.56 4.04 -4.28
CA GLY A 163 -0.54 4.98 -3.81
C GLY A 163 -1.07 6.40 -3.94
N MET A 164 -0.38 7.35 -3.31
CA MET A 164 -0.53 8.77 -3.64
C MET A 164 -0.56 8.90 -5.18
N PRO A 165 -1.45 9.71 -5.77
CA PRO A 165 -1.47 9.90 -7.22
C PRO A 165 -0.04 10.20 -7.69
N ALA A 166 0.36 9.57 -8.80
CA ALA A 166 1.63 9.86 -9.45
C ALA A 166 1.79 11.38 -9.47
N ALA A 167 2.90 11.87 -8.92
CA ALA A 167 3.13 13.28 -8.69
C ALA A 167 2.67 14.06 -9.91
N ALA A 168 1.64 14.89 -9.71
CA ALA A 168 1.36 15.96 -10.65
C ALA A 168 2.68 16.75 -10.81
N ASP A 169 3.00 16.94 -12.07
CA ASP A 169 4.10 17.70 -12.64
C ASP A 169 4.90 18.59 -11.67
N SER A 170 6.21 18.45 -11.75
CA SER A 170 7.19 19.26 -11.03
C SER A 170 6.90 20.76 -11.12
N GLY A 171 6.71 21.41 -9.98
CA GLY A 171 6.68 22.86 -9.93
C GLY A 171 6.17 23.46 -8.62
N GLN A 172 6.91 23.31 -7.53
CA GLN A 172 7.18 24.37 -6.52
C GLN A 172 7.73 23.76 -5.22
N GLY A 173 8.93 24.18 -4.83
CA GLY A 173 9.58 23.75 -3.59
C GLY A 173 8.82 24.21 -2.34
N ALA A 174 8.43 23.26 -1.51
CA ALA A 174 7.92 23.54 -0.17
C ALA A 174 9.09 23.56 0.82
N ARG A 175 9.31 24.73 1.41
CA ARG A 175 10.30 24.99 2.47
C ARG A 175 9.97 24.15 3.71
N ARG A 176 10.99 23.52 4.30
CA ARG A 176 10.91 22.93 5.63
C ARG A 176 10.68 24.05 6.65
N GLY A 177 9.47 24.12 7.20
CA GLY A 177 9.18 24.87 8.42
C GLY A 177 9.56 24.01 9.62
N GLU A 178 10.53 24.49 10.39
CA GLU A 178 10.76 24.07 11.77
C GLU A 178 9.51 24.42 12.59
N LEU A 179 9.07 23.49 13.44
CA LEU A 179 8.03 23.73 14.44
C LEU A 179 8.68 23.88 15.82
N PRO A 180 8.10 24.72 16.70
CA PRO A 180 8.71 25.22 17.94
C PRO A 180 8.90 24.17 19.03
#